data_AF-A0A081C511-F1
#
_entry.id   AF-A0A081C511-F1
#
_cell.length_a   1.000
_cell.length_b   1.000
_cell.length_c   1.000
_cell.angle_alpha   90.00
_cell.angle_beta   90.00
_cell.angle_gamma   90.00
#
_symmetry.space_group_name_H-M   'P 1'
#
loop_
_entity.id
_entity.type
_entity.pdbx_description
1 polymer ?
#
loop_
_entity_poly.entity_id
_entity_poly.type
_entity_poly.pdbx_seq_one_letter_code
_entity_poly.pdbx_strand_id
1 'polypeptide(L)' 'MIANLFEHIPFIRRMAFMLKKVRFAKHIDFLCYAPAEIERIQQTSTVIQDTLQYGELIYL' A
#
# COMPACT_ATOMS: atom_id res chain seq x y z
N MET A 1 2.18 0.55 -0.02
CA MET A 1 2.41 0.67 -1.47
C MET A 1 1.23 1.40 -2.09
N ILE A 2 1.50 2.38 -2.95
CA ILE A 2 0.47 3.15 -3.66
C ILE A 2 0.64 2.91 -5.16
N ALA A 3 -0.40 2.44 -5.85
CA ALA A 3 -0.33 2.18 -7.29
C ALA A 3 -1.71 2.14 -7.97
N ASN A 4 -1.80 2.61 -9.22
CA ASN A 4 -3.02 2.57 -10.04
C ASN A 4 -3.55 1.14 -10.26
N LEU A 5 -2.66 0.14 -10.22
CA LEU A 5 -3.02 -1.28 -10.32
C LEU A 5 -4.10 -1.71 -9.32
N PHE A 6 -4.18 -1.03 -8.17
CA PHE A 6 -5.10 -1.38 -7.11
C PHE A 6 -6.53 -0.83 -7.28
N GLU A 7 -6.77 0.04 -8.26
CA GLU A 7 -8.10 0.62 -8.52
C GLU A 7 -9.16 -0.45 -8.82
N HIS A 8 -8.76 -1.52 -9.50
CA HIS A 8 -9.67 -2.60 -9.91
C HIS A 8 -9.56 -3.87 -9.07
N ILE A 9 -8.77 -3.85 -7.98
CA ILE A 9 -8.57 -5.00 -7.11
C ILE A 9 -9.23 -4.71 -5.76
N PRO A 10 -10.18 -5.54 -5.28
CA PRO A 10 -10.77 -5.36 -3.96
C PRO A 10 -9.69 -5.34 -2.88
N PHE A 11 -9.77 -4.39 -1.93
CA PHE A 11 -8.74 -4.14 -0.92
C PHE A 11 -8.21 -5.42 -0.24
N ILE A 12 -9.12 -6.28 0.24
CA ILE A 12 -8.79 -7.53 0.95
C ILE A 12 -7.98 -8.52 0.09
N ARG A 13 -8.02 -8.41 -1.24
CA ARG A 13 -7.31 -9.29 -2.16
C ARG A 13 -5.95 -8.75 -2.60
N ARG A 14 -5.64 -7.48 -2.33
CA ARG A 14 -4.44 -6.81 -2.87
C ARG A 14 -3.14 -7.37 -2.29
N MET A 15 -3.09 -7.64 -1.00
CA MET A 15 -1.91 -8.23 -0.36
C MET A 15 -1.62 -9.62 -0.93
N ALA A 16 -2.64 -10.49 -0.99
CA ALA A 16 -2.52 -11.82 -1.58
C ALA A 16 -2.11 -11.76 -3.07
N PHE A 17 -2.63 -10.79 -3.83
CA PHE A 17 -2.21 -10.56 -5.21
C PHE A 17 -0.72 -10.20 -5.31
N MET A 18 -0.25 -9.27 -4.47
CA MET A 18 1.14 -8.82 -4.49
C MET A 18 2.12 -9.92 -4.04
N LEU A 19 1.78 -10.70 -3.02
CA LEU A 19 2.59 -11.83 -2.57
C LEU A 19 2.76 -12.91 -3.66
N LYS A 20 1.82 -13.02 -4.61
CA LYS A 20 1.95 -13.90 -5.78
C LYS A 20 2.86 -13.34 -6.87
N LYS A 21 3.07 -12.01 -6.90
CA LYS A 21 3.81 -11.31 -7.95
C LYS A 21 5.25 -11.02 -7.55
N VAL A 22 5.48 -10.72 -6.27
CA VAL A 22 6.78 -10.30 -5.75
C VAL A 22 7.22 -11.28 -4.67
N ARG A 23 8.45 -11.79 -4.81
CA ARG A 23 9.10 -12.58 -3.76
C ARG A 23 9.92 -11.64 -2.90
N PHE A 24 9.52 -11.50 -1.65
CA PHE A 24 10.26 -10.73 -0.67
C PHE A 24 11.26 -11.65 0.05
N ALA A 25 12.47 -11.14 0.29
CA ALA A 25 13.51 -11.88 1.01
C ALA A 25 13.20 -12.07 2.50
N LYS A 26 12.24 -11.29 3.03
CA LYS A 26 11.76 -11.33 4.41
C LYS A 26 10.24 -11.37 4.40
N HIS A 27 9.63 -11.77 5.53
CA HIS A 27 8.20 -11.59 5.73
C HIS A 27 7.90 -10.08 5.79
N ILE A 28 6.93 -9.62 5.00
CA ILE A 28 6.52 -8.22 4.96
C ILE A 28 5.01 -8.14 5.00
N ASP A 29 4.50 -7.33 5.91
CA ASP A 29 3.13 -6.86 5.89
C ASP A 29 3.08 -5.51 5.19
N PHE A 30 2.23 -5.38 4.16
CA PHE A 30 2.07 -4.11 3.46
C PHE A 30 0.61 -3.84 3.11
N LEU A 31 0.21 -2.58 3.32
CA LEU A 31 -1.08 -2.06 2.90
C LEU A 31 -0.97 -1.52 1.46
N CYS A 32 -1.94 -1.87 0.63
CA CYS A 32 -1.99 -1.51 -0.79
C CYS A 32 -3.15 -0.56 -1.06
N TYR A 33 -2.84 0.65 -1.50
CA TYR A 33 -3.83 1.68 -1.80
C TYR A 33 -3.73 2.13 -3.26
N ALA A 34 -4.86 2.42 -3.88
CA ALA A 34 -4.92 3.25 -5.07
C ALA A 34 -4.65 4.71 -4.68
N PRO A 35 -4.12 5.55 -5.58
CA PRO A 35 -3.83 6.95 -5.26
C PRO A 35 -5.06 7.71 -4.75
N ALA A 36 -6.22 7.52 -5.39
CA ALA A 36 -7.47 8.17 -4.98
C ALA A 36 -7.97 7.76 -3.58
N GLU A 37 -7.55 6.59 -3.07
CA GLU A 37 -7.90 6.18 -1.70
C GLU A 37 -7.10 6.98 -0.68
N ILE A 38 -5.82 7.26 -0.95
CA ILE A 38 -4.96 8.06 -0.08
C ILE A 38 -5.54 9.44 0.15
N GLU A 39 -6.01 10.10 -0.91
CA GLU A 39 -6.63 11.43 -0.81
C GLU A 39 -7.78 11.46 0.21
N ARG A 40 -8.55 10.37 0.31
CA ARG A 40 -9.71 10.26 1.19
C ARG A 40 -9.33 9.92 2.63
N ILE A 41 -8.32 9.07 2.83
CA ILE A 41 -8.03 8.47 4.14
C ILE A 41 -6.83 9.09 4.85
N GLN A 42 -6.01 9.89 4.16
CA GLN A 42 -4.84 10.56 4.75
C GLN A 42 -5.19 11.47 5.94
N GLN A 43 -6.44 11.93 6.06
CA GLN A 43 -6.87 12.76 7.18
C GLN A 43 -7.29 11.95 8.42
N THR A 44 -7.59 10.66 8.26
CA THR A 44 -8.16 9.83 9.33
C THR A 44 -7.29 8.63 9.71
N SER A 45 -6.39 8.21 8.84
CA SER A 45 -5.49 7.08 9.10
C SER A 45 -4.16 7.57 9.68
N THR A 46 -3.94 7.29 10.97
CA THR A 46 -2.67 7.58 11.65
C THR A 46 -1.49 6.90 10.95
N VAL A 47 -1.65 5.66 10.48
CA VAL A 47 -0.59 4.94 9.77
C VAL A 47 -0.18 5.66 8.49
N ILE A 48 -1.14 6.20 7.74
CA ILE A 48 -0.85 6.93 6.50
C ILE A 48 -0.23 8.29 6.79
N GLN A 49 -0.72 9.00 7.81
CA GLN A 49 -0.13 10.27 8.24
C GLN A 49 1.34 10.07 8.64
N ASP A 50 1.61 9.07 9.47
CA ASP A 50 2.96 8.74 9.93
C ASP A 50 3.86 8.32 8.75
N THR A 51 3.33 7.51 7.82
CA THR A 51 4.05 7.13 6.61
C THR A 51 4.34 8.32 5.68
N LEU A 52 3.41 9.27 5.53
CA LEU A 52 3.64 10.46 4.71
C LEU A 52 4.67 11.40 5.34
N GLN A 53 4.78 11.41 6.66
CA GLN A 53 5.69 12.28 7.40
C GLN A 53 7.09 11.67 7.56
N TYR A 54 7.18 10.35 7.78
CA TYR A 54 8.43 9.67 8.16
C TYR A 54 8.78 8.46 7.30
N GLY A 55 7.91 8.07 6.36
CA GLY A 55 8.11 6.89 5.54
C GLY A 55 9.28 7.03 4.58
N GLU A 56 9.91 5.90 4.27
CA GLU A 56 10.97 5.82 3.28
C GLU A 56 10.43 5.39 1.90
N LEU A 57 10.95 6.00 0.85
CA LEU A 57 10.70 5.56 -0.52
C LEU A 57 11.59 4.36 -0.83
N ILE A 58 10.96 3.20 -1.00
CA ILE A 58 11.65 1.96 -1.39
C ILE A 58 11.48 1.78 -2.90
N TYR A 59 12.60 1.70 -3.62
CA TYR A 59 12.66 1.31 -5.02
C TYR A 59 12.84 -0.22 -5.09
N LEU A 60 11.87 -0.91 -5.70
CA LEU A 60 11.85 -2.37 -5.88
C LEU A 60 12.28 -2.76 -7.29
#